data_AF-A0A1Y0BDC8-F1
#
_entry.id   AF-A0A1Y0BDC8-F1
#
_cell.length_a   1.000
_cell.length_b   1.000
_cell.length_c   1.000
_cell.angle_alpha   90.00
_cell.angle_beta   90.00
_cell.angle_gamma   90.00
#
_symmetry.space_group_name_H-M   'P 1'
#
loop_
_entity.id
_entity.type
_entity.pdbx_description
1 polymer ?
#
loop_
_entity_poly.entity_id
_entity_poly.type
_entity_poly.pdbx_seq_one_letter_code
_entity_poly.pdbx_strand_id
1 'polypeptide(L)'
;MRPLKVNMLIPNGAFTVGLLWEASIKTTRAQYGDPKKRLPDSALKKIMSDHKLGMWNFYAALYGPKPMMDNTFKVVREALGAIPGAKFYFDGDRKGDPSWDYRVKLMRGIPNMTEFNMTNWVGGSGAHVDFSPISPTRGDDAVKQYQMIKTRAHEHGFDYIGEFAVGWRDMHHVFSLTFDRSDADERRRARELFNLLVEDAAKAGYGEYRTHLAFMDKIAGTYNWNDGALWKLHHKLKDALDPNGILAPGKMGIWPKHMREEEA
;
A
#
# COMPACT_ATOMS: atom_id res chain seq x y z
N MET A 1 12.68 10.89 6.68
CA MET A 1 11.26 10.92 7.11
C MET A 1 11.05 10.80 8.61
N ARG A 2 11.51 9.73 9.27
CA ARG A 2 11.23 9.48 10.71
C ARG A 2 11.43 10.70 11.64
N PRO A 3 12.52 11.48 11.59
CA PRO A 3 12.66 12.65 12.45
C PRO A 3 11.56 13.70 12.22
N LEU A 4 11.17 13.95 10.97
CA LEU A 4 10.10 14.89 10.62
C LEU A 4 8.74 14.44 11.17
N LYS A 5 8.50 13.12 11.18
CA LYS A 5 7.26 12.51 11.67
C LYS A 5 7.18 12.49 13.20
N VAL A 6 8.22 12.00 13.87
CA VAL A 6 8.25 11.90 15.34
C VAL A 6 8.25 13.28 16.01
N ASN A 7 8.90 14.29 15.39
CA ASN A 7 8.92 15.66 15.89
C ASN A 7 7.72 16.50 15.43
N MET A 8 6.69 15.89 14.82
CA MET A 8 5.46 16.57 14.40
C MET A 8 5.66 17.71 13.39
N LEU A 9 6.80 17.75 12.67
CA LEU A 9 7.02 18.69 11.57
C LEU A 9 6.16 18.35 10.35
N ILE A 10 5.80 17.07 10.20
CA ILE A 10 4.78 16.61 9.25
C ILE A 10 3.69 15.89 10.06
N PRO A 11 2.62 16.60 10.45
CA PRO A 11 1.66 16.10 11.44
C PRO A 11 0.64 15.10 10.86
N ASN A 12 0.29 15.18 9.58
CA ASN A 12 -0.67 14.26 8.96
C ASN A 12 -0.03 12.92 8.54
N GLY A 13 -0.87 11.94 8.23
CA GLY A 13 -0.43 10.75 7.49
C GLY A 13 0.17 11.20 6.15
N ALA A 14 1.48 11.05 6.03
CA ALA A 14 2.20 11.42 4.81
C ALA A 14 2.32 10.20 3.91
N PHE A 15 2.35 10.39 2.60
CA PHE A 15 2.35 9.29 1.64
C PHE A 15 3.57 9.38 0.74
N THR A 16 4.33 8.29 0.65
CA THR A 16 5.35 8.09 -0.37
C THR A 16 4.80 7.10 -1.38
N VAL A 17 4.42 7.58 -2.56
CA VAL A 17 3.74 6.78 -3.59
C VAL A 17 4.69 6.50 -4.75
N GLY A 18 4.63 5.28 -5.30
CA GLY A 18 5.40 4.91 -6.47
C GLY A 18 4.87 5.58 -7.75
N LEU A 19 5.71 5.64 -8.78
CA LEU A 19 5.36 6.21 -10.10
C LEU A 19 4.03 5.67 -10.64
N LEU A 20 3.84 4.34 -10.60
CA LEU A 20 2.66 3.73 -11.20
C LEU A 20 1.39 3.96 -10.38
N TRP A 21 1.48 4.11 -9.06
CA TRP A 21 0.35 4.53 -8.21
C TRP A 21 -0.20 5.88 -8.68
N GLU A 22 0.70 6.85 -8.84
CA GLU A 22 0.33 8.20 -9.27
C GLU A 22 -0.15 8.25 -10.72
N ALA A 23 0.48 7.48 -11.60
CA ALA A 23 0.12 7.43 -13.00
C ALA A 23 -1.24 6.76 -13.21
N SER A 24 -1.53 5.67 -12.51
CA SER A 24 -2.77 4.88 -12.71
C SER A 24 -4.07 5.65 -12.47
N ILE A 25 -4.00 6.77 -11.75
CA ILE A 25 -5.15 7.64 -11.49
C ILE A 25 -5.54 8.46 -12.73
N LYS A 26 -4.59 8.69 -13.65
CA LYS A 26 -4.72 9.59 -14.80
C LYS A 26 -4.44 8.94 -16.15
N THR A 27 -3.86 7.75 -16.18
CA THR A 27 -3.55 7.03 -17.41
C THR A 27 -3.71 5.52 -17.25
N THR A 28 -3.75 4.82 -18.38
CA THR A 28 -3.79 3.36 -18.44
C THR A 28 -2.47 2.79 -18.91
N ARG A 29 -2.24 1.51 -18.57
CA ARG A 29 -1.03 0.77 -18.93
C ARG A 29 -0.84 0.67 -20.44
N ALA A 30 -1.93 0.48 -21.19
CA ALA A 30 -1.92 0.29 -22.64
C ALA A 30 -1.36 1.50 -23.42
N GLN A 31 -1.38 2.70 -22.83
CA GLN A 31 -0.80 3.90 -23.43
C GLN A 31 0.74 3.91 -23.43
N TYR A 32 1.36 3.06 -22.62
CA TYR A 32 2.81 3.04 -22.39
C TYR A 32 3.49 1.72 -22.72
N GLY A 33 2.74 0.64 -22.96
CA GLY A 33 3.31 -0.63 -23.37
C GLY A 33 2.28 -1.74 -23.57
N ASP A 34 2.75 -2.87 -24.13
CA ASP A 34 1.96 -4.07 -24.35
C ASP A 34 1.45 -4.64 -23.01
N PRO A 35 0.13 -4.74 -22.77
CA PRO A 35 -0.49 -5.33 -21.58
C PRO A 35 0.11 -6.67 -21.14
N LYS A 36 0.62 -7.47 -22.08
CA LYS A 36 1.13 -8.83 -21.83
C LYS A 36 2.61 -8.89 -21.46
N LYS A 37 3.34 -7.77 -21.50
CA LYS A 37 4.79 -7.71 -21.26
C LYS A 37 5.10 -6.72 -20.16
N ARG A 38 6.08 -7.03 -19.31
CA ARG A 38 6.59 -6.09 -18.32
C ARG A 38 6.91 -4.74 -18.96
N LEU A 39 6.49 -3.64 -18.32
CA LEU A 39 6.84 -2.31 -18.78
C LEU A 39 8.37 -2.12 -18.79
N PRO A 40 8.96 -1.75 -19.93
CA PRO A 40 10.39 -1.48 -20.01
C PRO A 40 10.71 -0.17 -19.28
N ASP A 41 11.97 0.00 -18.86
CA ASP A 41 12.43 1.24 -18.20
C ASP A 41 12.20 2.49 -19.05
N SER A 42 12.21 2.36 -20.38
CA SER A 42 11.87 3.44 -21.31
C SER A 42 10.42 3.92 -21.17
N ALA A 43 9.47 3.00 -20.95
CA ALA A 43 8.08 3.32 -20.70
C ALA A 43 7.93 4.04 -19.36
N LEU A 44 8.61 3.57 -18.30
CA LEU A 44 8.60 4.25 -16.99
C LEU A 44 9.17 5.67 -17.08
N LYS A 45 10.29 5.87 -17.79
CA LYS A 45 10.85 7.20 -18.05
C LYS A 45 9.88 8.10 -18.84
N LYS A 46 9.15 7.53 -19.80
CA LYS A 46 8.13 8.26 -20.55
C LYS A 46 6.97 8.70 -19.64
N ILE A 47 6.45 7.82 -18.78
CA ILE A 47 5.42 8.17 -17.77
C ILE A 47 5.91 9.31 -16.87
N MET A 48 7.15 9.24 -16.38
CA MET A 48 7.75 10.30 -15.57
C MET A 48 7.79 11.64 -16.31
N SER A 49 8.16 11.64 -17.59
CA SER A 49 8.21 12.84 -18.42
C SER A 49 6.81 13.42 -18.68
N ASP A 50 5.90 12.59 -19.19
CA ASP A 50 4.56 13.00 -19.62
C ASP A 50 3.74 13.58 -18.47
N HIS A 51 3.88 13.02 -17.26
CA HIS A 51 3.16 13.47 -16.07
C HIS A 51 4.01 14.30 -15.10
N LYS A 52 5.26 14.60 -15.47
CA LYS A 52 6.23 15.35 -14.65
C LYS A 52 6.39 14.73 -13.25
N LEU A 53 6.44 13.41 -13.14
CA LEU A 53 6.52 12.66 -11.88
C LEU A 53 7.95 12.20 -11.58
N GLY A 54 8.25 12.01 -10.30
CA GLY A 54 9.39 11.22 -9.87
C GLY A 54 9.09 9.72 -9.93
N MET A 55 10.14 8.89 -9.81
CA MET A 55 9.97 7.45 -9.56
C MET A 55 9.23 7.20 -8.23
N TRP A 56 9.44 8.11 -7.28
CA TRP A 56 8.70 8.22 -6.03
C TRP A 56 8.21 9.66 -5.88
N ASN A 57 6.98 9.81 -5.39
CA ASN A 57 6.35 11.12 -5.16
C ASN A 57 5.91 11.17 -3.70
N PHE A 58 6.15 12.29 -3.04
CA PHE A 58 5.90 12.46 -1.61
C PHE A 58 4.82 13.52 -1.38
N TYR A 59 3.79 13.14 -0.64
CA TYR A 59 2.64 13.98 -0.34
C TYR A 59 2.53 14.20 1.18
N ALA A 60 2.47 15.46 1.60
CA ALA A 60 2.29 15.87 2.98
C ALA A 60 1.58 17.24 3.04
N ALA A 61 1.03 17.57 4.20
CA ALA A 61 0.39 18.86 4.43
C ALA A 61 0.79 19.45 5.78
N LEU A 62 0.80 20.77 5.84
CA LEU A 62 0.94 21.53 7.08
C LEU A 62 -0.40 22.19 7.40
N TYR A 63 -0.68 22.34 8.69
CA TYR A 63 -1.94 22.83 9.20
C TYR A 63 -1.68 23.88 10.29
N GLY A 64 -2.47 24.94 10.30
CA GLY A 64 -2.42 25.98 11.32
C GLY A 64 -2.12 27.38 10.75
N PRO A 65 -1.76 28.33 11.63
CA PRO A 65 -1.45 29.69 11.22
C PRO A 65 -0.27 29.76 10.23
N LYS A 66 -0.36 30.68 9.26
CA LYS A 66 0.65 30.85 8.22
C LYS A 66 2.09 30.97 8.74
N PRO A 67 2.40 31.77 9.78
CA PRO A 67 3.78 31.87 10.29
C PRO A 67 4.35 30.54 10.81
N MET A 68 3.51 29.70 11.43
CA MET A 68 3.92 28.38 11.91
C MET A 68 4.19 27.45 10.74
N MET A 69 3.28 27.40 9.77
CA MET A 69 3.45 26.56 8.57
C MET A 69 4.69 26.98 7.78
N ASP A 70 4.90 28.28 7.56
CA ASP A 70 6.05 28.79 6.81
C ASP A 70 7.38 28.42 7.48
N ASN A 71 7.47 28.51 8.81
CA ASN A 71 8.68 28.15 9.55
C ASN A 71 8.92 26.64 9.59
N THR A 72 7.87 25.84 9.84
CA THR A 72 7.96 24.37 9.76
C THR A 72 8.37 23.92 8.36
N PHE A 73 7.83 24.56 7.32
CA PHE A 73 8.13 24.21 5.94
C PHE A 73 9.59 24.46 5.56
N LYS A 74 10.27 25.48 6.13
CA LYS A 74 11.71 25.68 5.90
C LYS A 74 12.51 24.44 6.29
N VAL A 75 12.24 23.88 7.47
CA VAL A 75 12.91 22.67 7.98
C VAL A 75 12.58 21.45 7.10
N VAL A 76 11.31 21.29 6.72
CA VAL A 76 10.89 20.19 5.84
C VAL A 76 11.56 20.29 4.46
N ARG A 77 11.60 21.49 3.87
CA ARG A 77 12.23 21.75 2.57
C ARG A 77 13.73 21.50 2.61
N GLU A 78 14.43 21.94 3.65
CA GLU A 78 15.86 21.68 3.83
C GLU A 78 16.13 20.16 3.89
N ALA A 79 15.39 19.44 4.73
CA ALA A 79 15.57 18.00 4.91
C ALA A 79 15.28 17.19 3.63
N LEU A 80 14.20 17.50 2.91
CA LEU A 80 13.85 16.80 1.67
C LEU A 80 14.68 17.29 0.47
N GLY A 81 15.15 18.54 0.49
CA GLY A 81 15.97 19.14 -0.55
C GLY A 81 17.40 18.61 -0.59
N ALA A 82 17.86 17.95 0.48
CA ALA A 82 19.12 17.22 0.49
C ALA A 82 19.14 16.03 -0.49
N ILE A 83 17.99 15.57 -0.98
CA ILE A 83 17.89 14.52 -1.99
C ILE A 83 18.18 15.13 -3.38
N PRO A 84 19.22 14.68 -4.11
CA PRO A 84 19.54 15.21 -5.43
C PRO A 84 18.35 15.09 -6.40
N GLY A 85 17.99 16.19 -7.04
CA GLY A 85 16.88 16.25 -8.00
C GLY A 85 15.49 16.38 -7.37
N ALA A 86 15.38 16.53 -6.04
CA ALA A 86 14.10 16.80 -5.38
C ALA A 86 13.46 18.09 -5.93
N LYS A 87 12.17 18.02 -6.25
CA LYS A 87 11.35 19.16 -6.70
C LYS A 87 10.17 19.31 -5.76
N PHE A 88 9.82 20.56 -5.46
CA PHE A 88 8.70 20.90 -4.59
C PHE A 88 7.60 21.52 -5.44
N TYR A 89 6.38 21.03 -5.24
CA TYR A 89 5.18 21.54 -5.88
C TYR A 89 4.16 21.89 -4.80
N PHE A 90 3.37 22.92 -5.06
CA PHE A 90 2.26 23.39 -4.24
C PHE A 90 0.99 23.44 -5.06
N ASP A 91 -0.11 23.83 -4.41
CA ASP A 91 -1.44 23.82 -5.02
C ASP A 91 -1.49 24.57 -6.36
N GLY A 92 -0.82 25.73 -6.45
CA GLY A 92 -0.75 26.50 -7.69
C GLY A 92 0.01 25.84 -8.84
N ASP A 93 0.97 24.95 -8.56
CA ASP A 93 1.85 24.35 -9.57
C ASP A 93 1.21 23.16 -10.30
N ARG A 94 0.23 22.52 -9.66
CA ARG A 94 -0.35 21.22 -10.07
C ARG A 94 -1.87 21.21 -10.14
N LYS A 95 -2.51 22.37 -9.93
CA LYS A 95 -3.97 22.51 -10.01
C LYS A 95 -4.51 21.93 -11.32
N GLY A 96 -5.52 21.07 -11.21
CA GLY A 96 -6.14 20.40 -12.36
C GLY A 96 -5.48 19.07 -12.72
N ASP A 97 -4.35 18.69 -12.13
CA ASP A 97 -3.84 17.33 -12.21
C ASP A 97 -4.72 16.42 -11.33
N PRO A 98 -5.37 15.38 -11.89
CA PRO A 98 -6.28 14.54 -11.12
C PRO A 98 -5.64 13.92 -9.88
N SER A 99 -4.36 13.51 -9.96
CA SER A 99 -3.63 12.88 -8.84
C SER A 99 -3.27 13.91 -7.75
N TRP A 100 -3.07 15.17 -8.12
CA TRP A 100 -2.83 16.24 -7.15
C TRP A 100 -4.12 16.68 -6.46
N ASP A 101 -5.15 16.99 -7.25
CA ASP A 101 -6.40 17.58 -6.77
C ASP A 101 -7.12 16.68 -5.76
N TYR A 102 -7.07 15.36 -5.95
CA TYR A 102 -7.68 14.43 -4.98
C TYR A 102 -6.89 14.37 -3.66
N ARG A 103 -5.56 14.41 -3.69
CA ARG A 103 -4.73 14.43 -2.47
C ARG A 103 -4.96 15.72 -1.67
N VAL A 104 -5.13 16.86 -2.35
CA VAL A 104 -5.50 18.13 -1.68
C VAL A 104 -6.83 18.01 -0.94
N LYS A 105 -7.85 17.42 -1.58
CA LYS A 105 -9.15 17.15 -0.93
C LYS A 105 -9.01 16.17 0.23
N LEU A 106 -8.30 15.06 0.01
CA LEU A 106 -8.08 14.00 0.99
C LEU A 106 -7.42 14.55 2.27
N MET A 107 -6.37 15.35 2.13
CA MET A 107 -5.67 15.95 3.27
C MET A 107 -6.45 17.05 3.99
N ARG A 108 -7.61 17.46 3.46
CA ARG A 108 -8.56 18.37 4.10
C ARG A 108 -9.81 17.64 4.63
N GLY A 109 -9.82 16.30 4.58
CA GLY A 109 -10.97 15.50 5.02
C GLY A 109 -12.17 15.58 4.06
N ILE A 110 -11.96 15.97 2.81
CA ILE A 110 -13.02 16.06 1.80
C ILE A 110 -13.04 14.75 1.00
N PRO A 111 -14.11 13.94 1.10
CA PRO A 111 -14.20 12.67 0.40
C PRO A 111 -14.26 12.88 -1.12
N ASN A 112 -13.71 11.92 -1.86
CA ASN A 112 -13.76 11.88 -3.31
C ASN A 112 -13.56 10.45 -3.81
N MET A 113 -13.81 10.23 -5.11
CA MET A 113 -13.73 8.92 -5.76
C MET A 113 -12.65 8.86 -6.84
N THR A 114 -11.75 9.85 -6.93
CA THR A 114 -10.81 9.97 -8.05
C THR A 114 -9.79 8.82 -8.07
N GLU A 115 -9.36 8.35 -6.90
CA GLU A 115 -8.38 7.26 -6.78
C GLU A 115 -8.91 5.91 -7.33
N PHE A 116 -10.23 5.73 -7.45
CA PHE A 116 -10.82 4.52 -8.06
C PHE A 116 -10.39 4.34 -9.52
N ASN A 117 -9.94 5.40 -10.21
CA ASN A 117 -9.38 5.27 -11.55
C ASN A 117 -8.19 4.29 -11.62
N MET A 118 -7.50 4.03 -10.52
CA MET A 118 -6.40 3.07 -10.45
C MET A 118 -6.79 1.68 -10.96
N THR A 119 -8.05 1.24 -10.77
CA THR A 119 -8.50 -0.07 -11.27
C THR A 119 -8.52 -0.13 -12.80
N ASN A 120 -8.56 1.01 -13.49
CA ASN A 120 -8.51 1.07 -14.95
C ASN A 120 -7.09 0.86 -15.50
N TRP A 121 -6.06 0.75 -14.65
CA TRP A 121 -4.67 0.59 -15.08
C TRP A 121 -4.49 -0.56 -16.08
N VAL A 122 -4.99 -1.75 -15.72
CA VAL A 122 -4.86 -2.97 -16.51
C VAL A 122 -5.86 -3.05 -17.69
N GLY A 123 -6.82 -2.13 -17.76
CA GLY A 123 -7.94 -2.23 -18.69
C GLY A 123 -8.94 -3.33 -18.30
N GLY A 124 -9.77 -3.76 -19.25
CA GLY A 124 -10.70 -4.88 -19.06
C GLY A 124 -11.62 -4.70 -17.84
N SER A 125 -11.82 -5.78 -17.08
CA SER A 125 -12.55 -5.76 -15.81
C SER A 125 -11.60 -5.64 -14.61
N GLY A 126 -10.84 -4.56 -14.56
CA GLY A 126 -9.82 -4.32 -13.54
C GLY A 126 -10.35 -4.42 -12.10
N ALA A 127 -9.57 -5.10 -11.25
CA ALA A 127 -9.77 -5.25 -9.82
C ALA A 127 -8.42 -5.13 -9.10
N HIS A 128 -8.45 -4.96 -7.77
CA HIS A 128 -7.25 -5.01 -6.95
C HIS A 128 -7.45 -5.88 -5.71
N VAL A 129 -6.34 -6.39 -5.17
CA VAL A 129 -6.26 -6.92 -3.82
C VAL A 129 -5.00 -6.36 -3.16
N ASP A 130 -5.12 -5.88 -1.93
CA ASP A 130 -4.00 -5.22 -1.27
C ASP A 130 -3.19 -6.19 -0.41
N PHE A 131 -1.89 -6.27 -0.70
CA PHE A 131 -0.90 -6.85 0.21
C PHE A 131 -0.29 -5.71 1.03
N SER A 132 -0.46 -5.76 2.36
CA SER A 132 -0.24 -4.59 3.23
C SER A 132 0.68 -4.86 4.45
N PRO A 133 1.96 -5.24 4.23
CA PRO A 133 2.91 -5.41 5.33
C PRO A 133 3.22 -4.10 6.05
N ILE A 134 3.52 -4.19 7.33
CA ILE A 134 4.05 -3.06 8.12
C ILE A 134 5.57 -3.00 7.97
N SER A 135 6.08 -1.79 7.77
CA SER A 135 7.50 -1.48 7.70
C SER A 135 7.90 -0.51 8.81
N PRO A 136 9.05 -0.68 9.48
CA PRO A 136 9.64 0.39 10.28
C PRO A 136 9.85 1.65 9.44
N THR A 137 9.79 2.85 10.02
CA THR A 137 10.11 4.11 9.30
C THR A 137 11.63 4.27 9.07
N ARG A 138 12.27 3.29 8.44
CA ARG A 138 13.71 3.22 8.11
C ARG A 138 13.86 2.96 6.62
N GLY A 139 14.84 3.63 5.99
CA GLY A 139 15.06 3.53 4.54
C GLY A 139 15.37 2.10 4.10
N ASP A 140 16.25 1.41 4.82
CA ASP A 140 16.68 0.05 4.48
C ASP A 140 15.53 -0.96 4.51
N ASP A 141 14.65 -0.88 5.52
CA ASP A 141 13.46 -1.72 5.62
C ASP A 141 12.46 -1.44 4.49
N ALA A 142 12.23 -0.16 4.18
CA ALA A 142 11.34 0.23 3.08
C ALA A 142 11.85 -0.27 1.73
N VAL A 143 13.16 -0.12 1.47
CA VAL A 143 13.80 -0.58 0.22
C VAL A 143 13.78 -2.11 0.14
N LYS A 144 14.06 -2.81 1.24
CA LYS A 144 14.00 -4.28 1.28
C LYS A 144 12.59 -4.80 0.97
N GLN A 145 11.55 -4.25 1.61
CA GLN A 145 10.16 -4.64 1.31
C GLN A 145 9.76 -4.30 -0.12
N TYR A 146 10.08 -3.09 -0.59
CA TYR A 146 9.84 -2.68 -1.98
C TYR A 146 10.46 -3.64 -2.98
N GLN A 147 11.75 -3.98 -2.84
CA GLN A 147 12.43 -4.85 -3.78
C GLN A 147 11.88 -6.28 -3.75
N MET A 148 11.58 -6.80 -2.56
CA MET A 148 10.93 -8.11 -2.41
C MET A 148 9.61 -8.16 -3.17
N ILE A 149 8.70 -7.23 -2.89
CA ILE A 149 7.37 -7.21 -3.50
C ILE A 149 7.47 -6.97 -5.00
N LYS A 150 8.26 -5.99 -5.44
CA LYS A 150 8.45 -5.67 -6.86
C LYS A 150 9.01 -6.84 -7.64
N THR A 151 9.98 -7.57 -7.07
CA THR A 151 10.59 -8.72 -7.73
C THR A 151 9.56 -9.82 -7.94
N ARG A 152 8.81 -10.19 -6.88
CA ARG A 152 7.75 -11.19 -6.97
C ARG A 152 6.62 -10.78 -7.92
N ALA A 153 6.20 -9.51 -7.88
CA ALA A 153 5.19 -8.99 -8.79
C ALA A 153 5.62 -9.18 -10.26
N HIS A 154 6.86 -8.80 -10.60
CA HIS A 154 7.38 -8.98 -11.94
C HIS A 154 7.54 -10.44 -12.36
N GLU A 155 7.98 -11.33 -11.46
CA GLU A 155 8.06 -12.78 -11.71
C GLU A 155 6.69 -13.39 -12.07
N HIS A 156 5.61 -12.82 -11.54
CA HIS A 156 4.22 -13.26 -11.79
C HIS A 156 3.52 -12.46 -12.91
N GLY A 157 4.24 -11.54 -13.55
CA GLY A 157 3.73 -10.74 -14.67
C GLY A 157 2.91 -9.51 -14.28
N PHE A 158 2.99 -9.06 -13.02
CA PHE A 158 2.27 -7.87 -12.52
C PHE A 158 3.20 -6.67 -12.38
N ASP A 159 2.67 -5.47 -12.61
CA ASP A 159 3.37 -4.22 -12.30
C ASP A 159 3.34 -3.96 -10.79
N TYR A 160 4.42 -3.39 -10.26
CA TYR A 160 4.42 -2.90 -8.88
C TYR A 160 3.69 -1.54 -8.79
N ILE A 161 2.54 -1.53 -8.13
CA ILE A 161 1.75 -0.34 -7.81
C ILE A 161 1.63 -0.26 -6.29
N GLY A 162 2.46 0.57 -5.66
CA GLY A 162 2.46 0.63 -4.20
C GLY A 162 2.78 1.99 -3.61
N GLU A 163 2.36 2.14 -2.35
CA GLU A 163 2.56 3.33 -1.53
C GLU A 163 3.00 2.96 -0.11
N PHE A 164 3.64 3.93 0.56
CA PHE A 164 3.89 3.90 1.98
C PHE A 164 3.07 4.99 2.66
N ALA A 165 2.08 4.61 3.46
CA ALA A 165 1.43 5.52 4.40
C ALA A 165 2.31 5.64 5.66
N VAL A 166 2.95 6.79 5.81
CA VAL A 166 3.98 7.03 6.82
C VAL A 166 3.35 7.50 8.12
N GLY A 167 3.34 6.61 9.11
CA GLY A 167 2.98 6.89 10.49
C GLY A 167 4.10 7.59 11.27
N TRP A 168 4.04 7.51 12.59
CA TRP A 168 5.08 8.09 13.45
C TRP A 168 6.33 7.20 13.56
N ARG A 169 6.12 5.89 13.70
CA ARG A 169 7.20 4.90 13.92
C ARG A 169 7.09 3.68 13.00
N ASP A 170 6.00 3.57 12.27
CA ASP A 170 5.68 2.55 11.28
C ASP A 170 5.35 3.22 9.94
N MET A 171 5.28 2.40 8.90
CA MET A 171 4.72 2.71 7.61
C MET A 171 3.87 1.52 7.18
N HIS A 172 2.66 1.79 6.71
CA HIS A 172 1.87 0.77 6.03
C HIS A 172 2.32 0.75 4.58
N HIS A 173 2.94 -0.35 4.14
CA HIS A 173 3.34 -0.54 2.75
C HIS A 173 2.20 -1.23 2.02
N VAL A 174 1.41 -0.46 1.27
CA VAL A 174 0.28 -0.99 0.51
C VAL A 174 0.75 -1.28 -0.90
N PHE A 175 0.78 -2.56 -1.28
CA PHE A 175 0.91 -2.99 -2.67
C PHE A 175 -0.48 -3.35 -3.21
N SER A 176 -0.99 -2.51 -4.12
CA SER A 176 -2.23 -2.76 -4.84
C SER A 176 -1.94 -3.73 -5.99
N LEU A 177 -2.17 -5.02 -5.76
CA LEU A 177 -2.07 -6.04 -6.81
C LEU A 177 -3.27 -5.90 -7.73
N THR A 178 -3.09 -5.18 -8.83
CA THR A 178 -4.14 -4.92 -9.83
C THR A 178 -4.08 -5.95 -10.97
N PHE A 179 -5.24 -6.50 -11.34
CA PHE A 179 -5.41 -7.57 -12.34
C PHE A 179 -6.78 -7.50 -13.02
N ASP A 180 -6.95 -8.12 -14.19
CA ASP A 180 -8.25 -8.28 -14.83
C ASP A 180 -9.02 -9.46 -14.20
N ARG A 181 -10.12 -9.17 -13.49
CA ARG A 181 -10.90 -10.20 -12.81
C ARG A 181 -11.66 -11.14 -13.76
N SER A 182 -11.73 -10.81 -15.05
CA SER A 182 -12.33 -11.68 -16.07
C SER A 182 -11.36 -12.74 -16.60
N ASP A 183 -10.05 -12.53 -16.42
CA ASP A 183 -9.01 -13.49 -16.82
C ASP A 183 -8.76 -14.52 -15.70
N ALA A 184 -9.01 -15.79 -15.99
CA ALA A 184 -8.84 -16.88 -15.03
C ALA A 184 -7.37 -17.12 -14.65
N ASP A 185 -6.44 -16.96 -15.59
CA ASP A 185 -5.02 -17.15 -15.34
C ASP A 185 -4.45 -15.99 -14.53
N GLU A 186 -4.83 -14.73 -14.82
CA GLU A 186 -4.42 -13.60 -13.98
C GLU A 186 -4.87 -13.76 -12.53
N ARG A 187 -6.13 -14.16 -12.29
CA ARG A 187 -6.63 -14.43 -10.94
C ARG A 187 -5.84 -15.52 -10.22
N ARG A 188 -5.49 -16.59 -10.94
CA ARG A 188 -4.68 -17.70 -10.40
C ARG A 188 -3.29 -17.20 -9.98
N ARG A 189 -2.58 -16.52 -10.89
CA ARG A 189 -1.25 -15.95 -10.62
C ARG A 189 -1.27 -14.90 -9.52
N ALA A 190 -2.32 -14.08 -9.44
CA ALA A 190 -2.48 -13.09 -8.39
C ALA A 190 -2.63 -13.74 -7.00
N ARG A 191 -3.40 -14.83 -6.91
CA ARG A 191 -3.56 -15.60 -5.67
C ARG A 191 -2.25 -16.30 -5.26
N GLU A 192 -1.53 -16.87 -6.21
CA GLU A 192 -0.21 -17.48 -6.00
C GLU A 192 0.81 -16.46 -5.49
N LEU A 193 0.89 -15.31 -6.17
CA LEU A 193 1.75 -14.19 -5.77
C LEU A 193 1.44 -13.75 -4.34
N PHE A 194 0.17 -13.52 -4.00
CA PHE A 194 -0.21 -13.07 -2.66
C PHE A 194 0.24 -14.07 -1.58
N ASN A 195 0.04 -15.36 -1.83
CA ASN A 195 0.47 -16.43 -0.92
C ASN A 195 1.99 -16.43 -0.70
N LEU A 196 2.78 -16.23 -1.76
CA LEU A 196 4.24 -16.16 -1.69
C LEU A 196 4.70 -14.90 -0.94
N LEU A 197 4.05 -13.76 -1.18
CA LEU A 197 4.35 -12.50 -0.51
C LEU A 197 4.15 -12.59 1.01
N VAL A 198 3.07 -13.24 1.46
CA VAL A 198 2.83 -13.48 2.91
C VAL A 198 3.96 -14.30 3.52
N GLU A 199 4.44 -15.34 2.84
CA GLU A 199 5.55 -16.16 3.33
C GLU A 199 6.88 -15.42 3.35
N ASP A 200 7.19 -14.70 2.28
CA ASP A 200 8.45 -13.95 2.15
C ASP A 200 8.50 -12.80 3.16
N ALA A 201 7.39 -12.09 3.37
CA ALA A 201 7.27 -11.04 4.37
C ALA A 201 7.40 -11.59 5.80
N ALA A 202 6.69 -12.67 6.14
CA ALA A 202 6.77 -13.30 7.46
C ALA A 202 8.19 -13.78 7.78
N LYS A 203 8.86 -14.47 6.83
CA LYS A 203 10.27 -14.89 6.96
C LYS A 203 11.21 -13.69 7.16
N ALA A 204 10.89 -12.54 6.59
CA ALA A 204 11.65 -11.32 6.73
C ALA A 204 11.31 -10.51 7.99
N GLY A 205 10.34 -10.95 8.80
CA GLY A 205 9.90 -10.29 10.03
C GLY A 205 8.85 -9.19 9.83
N TYR A 206 8.13 -9.22 8.71
CA TYR A 206 7.07 -8.25 8.39
C TYR A 206 5.71 -8.94 8.43
N GLY A 207 4.76 -8.35 9.14
CA GLY A 207 3.37 -8.83 9.21
C GLY A 207 2.40 -7.86 8.54
N GLU A 208 1.31 -8.40 7.99
CA GLU A 208 0.25 -7.61 7.38
C GLU A 208 -0.72 -7.08 8.43
N TYR A 209 -1.12 -5.81 8.30
CA TYR A 209 -2.07 -5.20 9.24
C TYR A 209 -3.53 -5.60 8.95
N ARG A 210 -3.87 -5.81 7.68
CA ARG A 210 -5.20 -6.19 7.16
C ARG A 210 -5.06 -6.96 5.86
N THR A 211 -6.07 -7.77 5.54
CA THR A 211 -6.08 -8.58 4.32
C THR A 211 -7.50 -8.91 3.83
N HIS A 212 -7.58 -9.42 2.61
CA HIS A 212 -8.78 -9.99 2.00
C HIS A 212 -9.18 -11.32 2.66
N LEU A 213 -10.47 -11.65 2.62
CA LEU A 213 -11.07 -12.84 3.26
C LEU A 213 -10.29 -14.12 2.96
N ALA A 214 -9.93 -14.33 1.69
CA ALA A 214 -9.24 -15.53 1.20
C ALA A 214 -7.83 -15.78 1.79
N PHE A 215 -7.25 -14.81 2.51
CA PHE A 215 -5.90 -14.91 3.08
C PHE A 215 -5.86 -14.71 4.59
N MET A 216 -7.02 -14.59 5.25
CA MET A 216 -7.09 -14.33 6.70
C MET A 216 -6.41 -15.44 7.50
N ASP A 217 -6.68 -16.71 7.20
CA ASP A 217 -6.07 -17.85 7.92
C ASP A 217 -4.56 -17.92 7.69
N LYS A 218 -4.11 -17.71 6.45
CA LYS A 218 -2.69 -17.76 6.12
C LYS A 218 -1.91 -16.66 6.87
N ILE A 219 -2.43 -15.45 6.87
CA ILE A 219 -1.82 -14.32 7.58
C ILE A 219 -1.93 -14.53 9.10
N ALA A 220 -3.05 -15.03 9.61
CA ALA A 220 -3.15 -15.39 11.02
C ALA A 220 -2.04 -16.38 11.40
N GLY A 221 -1.81 -17.40 10.58
CA GLY A 221 -0.73 -18.38 10.75
C GLY A 221 0.69 -17.81 10.85
N THR A 222 0.94 -16.57 10.42
CA THR A 222 2.26 -15.92 10.56
C THR A 222 2.48 -15.33 11.96
N TYR A 223 1.42 -14.98 12.69
CA TYR A 223 1.50 -14.48 14.07
C TYR A 223 1.50 -15.63 15.09
N ASN A 224 2.38 -16.60 14.89
CA ASN A 224 2.39 -17.89 15.61
C ASN A 224 3.40 -17.98 16.77
N TRP A 225 3.93 -16.85 17.24
CA TRP A 225 4.90 -16.83 18.33
C TRP A 225 4.38 -17.55 19.59
N ASN A 226 5.29 -18.26 20.28
CA ASN A 226 4.99 -19.07 21.46
C ASN A 226 3.85 -20.08 21.22
N ASP A 227 3.99 -20.87 20.15
CA ASP A 227 3.04 -21.90 19.75
C ASP A 227 1.61 -21.35 19.57
N GLY A 228 1.50 -20.24 18.81
CA GLY A 228 0.21 -19.63 18.47
C GLY A 228 -0.58 -19.07 19.66
N ALA A 229 0.10 -18.56 20.70
CA ALA A 229 -0.53 -18.08 21.93
C ALA A 229 -1.63 -17.03 21.69
N LEU A 230 -1.43 -16.13 20.73
CA LEU A 230 -2.40 -15.11 20.34
C LEU A 230 -3.72 -15.74 19.87
N TRP A 231 -3.65 -16.74 18.99
CA TRP A 231 -4.83 -17.39 18.43
C TRP A 231 -5.55 -18.28 19.43
N LYS A 232 -4.81 -18.97 20.30
CA LYS A 232 -5.39 -19.72 21.42
C LYS A 232 -6.22 -18.81 22.33
N LEU A 233 -5.72 -17.61 22.64
CA LEU A 233 -6.46 -16.61 23.41
C LEU A 233 -7.70 -16.12 22.64
N HIS A 234 -7.56 -15.75 21.37
CA HIS A 234 -8.68 -15.26 20.57
C HIS A 234 -9.79 -16.30 20.40
N HIS A 235 -9.44 -17.56 20.14
CA HIS A 235 -10.42 -18.65 20.08
C HIS A 235 -11.12 -18.88 21.41
N LYS A 236 -10.39 -18.83 22.55
CA LYS A 236 -11.01 -18.96 23.87
C LYS A 236 -12.02 -17.83 24.15
N LEU A 237 -11.68 -16.59 23.78
CA LEU A 237 -12.60 -15.45 23.89
C LEU A 237 -13.80 -15.60 22.96
N LYS A 238 -13.57 -16.02 21.71
CA LYS A 238 -14.62 -16.25 20.71
C LYS A 238 -15.63 -17.28 21.21
N ASP A 239 -15.17 -18.44 21.68
CA ASP A 239 -16.03 -19.52 22.13
C ASP A 239 -16.81 -19.13 23.40
N ALA A 240 -16.23 -18.29 24.28
CA ALA A 240 -16.90 -17.82 25.49
C ALA A 240 -17.97 -16.76 25.22
N LEU A 241 -17.72 -15.84 24.27
CA LEU A 241 -18.61 -14.71 23.97
C LEU A 241 -19.65 -15.02 22.88
N ASP A 242 -19.37 -16.00 22.02
CA ASP A 242 -20.25 -16.44 20.94
C ASP A 242 -20.30 -17.98 20.90
N PRO A 243 -20.96 -18.62 21.89
CA PRO A 243 -20.99 -20.08 22.02
C PRO A 243 -21.65 -20.79 20.84
N ASN A 244 -22.56 -20.10 20.13
CA ASN A 244 -23.20 -20.63 18.92
C ASN A 244 -22.39 -20.33 17.64
N GLY A 245 -21.33 -19.53 17.72
CA GLY A 245 -20.44 -19.21 16.60
C GLY A 245 -21.10 -18.41 15.46
N ILE A 246 -22.14 -17.63 15.73
CA ILE A 246 -22.94 -16.96 14.67
C ILE A 246 -22.30 -15.66 14.15
N LEU A 247 -21.40 -15.04 14.90
CA LEU A 247 -20.82 -13.74 14.56
C LEU A 247 -19.56 -13.90 13.69
N ALA A 248 -19.75 -13.82 12.37
CA ALA A 248 -18.68 -13.76 11.38
C ALA A 248 -17.56 -14.83 11.57
N PRO A 249 -17.90 -16.13 11.54
CA PRO A 249 -16.91 -17.20 11.67
C PRO A 249 -15.79 -17.05 10.63
N GLY A 250 -14.54 -17.22 11.06
CA GLY A 250 -13.35 -17.13 10.21
C GLY A 250 -12.81 -15.71 9.99
N LYS A 251 -13.50 -14.67 10.49
CA LYS A 251 -12.96 -13.31 10.42
C LYS A 251 -11.63 -13.22 11.16
N MET A 252 -10.59 -12.75 10.46
CA MET A 252 -9.19 -12.70 10.94
C MET A 252 -8.59 -14.08 11.28
N GLY A 253 -9.15 -15.16 10.74
CA GLY A 253 -8.72 -16.54 11.06
C GLY A 253 -9.18 -17.04 12.43
N ILE A 254 -10.21 -16.40 13.00
CA ILE A 254 -10.79 -16.78 14.30
C ILE A 254 -12.08 -17.56 14.05
N TRP A 255 -12.01 -18.87 14.28
CA TRP A 255 -13.11 -19.81 14.02
C TRP A 255 -13.80 -20.23 15.31
N PRO A 256 -15.13 -20.47 15.34
CA PRO A 256 -15.81 -21.06 16.49
C PRO A 256 -15.39 -22.52 16.74
N LYS A 257 -15.48 -22.99 17.99
CA LYS A 257 -15.08 -24.34 18.40
C LYS A 257 -15.56 -25.46 17.48
N HIS A 258 -16.86 -25.50 17.17
CA HIS A 258 -17.45 -26.58 16.37
C HIS A 258 -16.87 -26.64 14.95
N MET A 259 -16.54 -25.50 14.33
CA MET A 259 -15.94 -25.46 12.99
C MET A 259 -14.46 -25.84 12.99
N ARG A 260 -13.76 -25.71 14.13
CA ARG A 260 -12.35 -26.14 14.25
C ARG A 260 -12.20 -27.64 14.46
N GLU A 261 -13.23 -28.29 15.01
CA GLU A 261 -13.25 -29.75 15.25
C GLU A 261 -13.63 -30.53 13.98
N GLU A 262 -14.40 -29.93 13.07
CA GLU A 262 -14.78 -30.54 11.78
C GLU A 262 -13.62 -30.64 10.78
N GLU A 263 -12.59 -29.80 10.93
CA GLU A 263 -11.40 -29.78 10.06
C GLU A 263 -10.22 -30.62 10.58
N ALA A 264 -10.29 -31.17 11.81
CA ALA A 264 -9.22 -31.91 12.49
C ALA A 264 -9.35 -33.43 12.33
#